data_AF-A0A1G9XRL7-F1
#
_entry.id   AF-A0A1G9XRL7-F1
#
_cell.length_a   1.000
_cell.length_b   1.000
_cell.length_c   1.000
_cell.angle_alpha   90.00
_cell.angle_beta   90.00
_cell.angle_gamma   90.00
#
_symmetry.space_group_name_H-M   'P 1'
#
loop_
_entity.id
_entity.type
_entity.pdbx_description
1 polymer ?
#
loop_
_entity_poly.entity_id
_entity_poly.type
_entity_poly.pdbx_seq_one_letter_code
_entity_poly.pdbx_strand_id
1 'polypeptide(L)'
;MTTKYHLNFDGTIGEFIKLHRKKQKIKARDLSRELGKGDAYISQIENNRNNKPDFDILYSIFEKLGIDEERIEDYLESFGYISPEREEQLIQQELKKYEVTDEEYQQYLDSEKQVRVDHPEEFLNSNDQLITEIIGEYLKNITSTLQSLSYDKSGKGFNMVKNIETTLTDMQKNKHLFIFIQRLFDNNLDLLDEKGMVKVINTLYEEMNRVEEQNTAWGEPTIKNQIKELK
;
A
#
# COMPACT_ATOMS: atom_id res chain seq x y z
N MET A 1 16.80 17.09 -13.80
CA MET A 1 15.72 16.64 -14.69
C MET A 1 16.15 15.29 -15.22
N THR A 2 15.60 14.20 -14.69
CA THR A 2 15.85 12.85 -15.22
C THR A 2 14.94 12.66 -16.44
N THR A 3 15.52 12.31 -17.58
CA THR A 3 14.77 12.06 -18.82
C THR A 3 14.02 10.74 -18.66
N LYS A 4 12.68 10.76 -18.65
CA LYS A 4 11.86 9.53 -18.61
C LYS A 4 11.73 8.95 -20.01
N TYR A 5 12.11 7.70 -20.20
CA TYR A 5 12.04 6.98 -21.47
C TYR A 5 10.70 6.25 -21.59
N HIS A 6 9.83 6.73 -22.47
CA HIS A 6 8.55 6.07 -22.72
C HIS A 6 8.71 4.86 -23.66
N LEU A 7 8.27 3.69 -23.21
CA LEU A 7 8.20 2.50 -24.05
C LEU A 7 6.96 2.58 -24.95
N ASN A 8 7.17 2.74 -26.25
CA ASN A 8 6.09 2.67 -27.25
C ASN A 8 5.87 1.21 -27.68
N PHE A 9 5.31 0.42 -26.78
CA PHE A 9 4.97 -0.99 -27.00
C PHE A 9 3.66 -1.32 -26.28
N ASP A 10 2.72 -1.92 -27.00
CA ASP A 10 1.34 -2.20 -26.57
C ASP A 10 1.11 -3.66 -26.15
N GLY A 11 2.15 -4.50 -26.22
CA GLY A 11 2.09 -5.90 -25.80
C GLY A 11 2.45 -6.15 -24.35
N THR A 12 2.48 -7.42 -23.97
CA THR A 12 2.90 -7.89 -22.64
C THR A 12 4.42 -7.92 -22.49
N ILE A 13 4.91 -7.90 -21.25
CA ILE A 13 6.35 -8.05 -20.96
C ILE A 13 6.95 -9.34 -21.54
N GLY A 14 6.17 -10.43 -21.56
CA GLY A 14 6.57 -11.69 -22.17
C GLY A 14 6.79 -11.57 -23.68
N GLU A 15 5.92 -10.84 -24.38
CA GLU A 15 6.06 -10.57 -25.81
C GLU A 15 7.25 -9.67 -26.12
N PHE A 16 7.48 -8.66 -25.27
CA PHE A 16 8.63 -7.77 -25.36
C PHE A 16 9.96 -8.54 -25.23
N ILE A 17 10.09 -9.35 -24.17
CA ILE A 17 11.24 -10.23 -23.93
C ILE A 17 11.45 -11.17 -25.13
N LYS A 18 10.37 -11.80 -25.62
CA LYS A 18 10.43 -12.72 -26.76
C LYS A 18 10.93 -12.04 -28.03
N LEU A 19 10.46 -10.82 -28.31
CA LEU A 19 10.83 -10.05 -29.48
C LEU A 19 12.32 -9.66 -29.43
N HIS A 20 12.77 -9.10 -28.30
CA HIS A 20 14.16 -8.70 -28.11
C HIS A 20 15.12 -9.90 -28.09
N ARG A 21 14.76 -10.98 -27.39
CA ARG A 21 15.56 -12.21 -27.39
C ARG A 21 15.75 -12.78 -28.80
N LYS A 22 14.68 -12.84 -29.58
CA LYS A 22 14.75 -13.32 -30.98
C LYS A 22 15.61 -12.41 -31.86
N LYS A 23 15.52 -11.09 -31.68
CA LYS A 23 16.37 -10.11 -32.39
C LYS A 23 17.86 -10.32 -32.09
N GLN A 24 18.19 -10.61 -30.83
CA GLN A 24 19.55 -10.93 -30.39
C GLN A 24 19.98 -12.39 -30.69
N LYS A 25 19.09 -13.20 -31.28
CA LYS A 25 19.32 -14.64 -31.58
C LYS A 25 19.70 -15.49 -30.36
N ILE A 26 19.31 -15.07 -29.16
CA ILE A 26 19.53 -15.81 -27.92
C ILE A 26 18.46 -16.91 -27.79
N LYS A 27 18.81 -18.12 -27.36
CA LYS A 27 17.82 -19.18 -27.10
C LYS A 27 17.23 -19.00 -25.69
N ALA A 28 15.92 -19.21 -25.53
CA ALA A 28 15.24 -19.07 -24.24
C ALA A 28 15.86 -19.94 -23.13
N ARG A 29 16.31 -21.15 -23.50
CA ARG A 29 16.99 -22.06 -22.59
C ARG A 29 18.34 -21.52 -22.11
N ASP A 30 19.12 -20.96 -23.02
CA ASP A 30 20.46 -20.45 -22.72
C ASP A 30 20.34 -19.22 -21.81
N LEU A 31 19.40 -18.31 -22.11
CA LEU A 31 19.07 -17.18 -21.23
C LEU A 31 18.58 -17.63 -19.85
N SER A 32 17.77 -18.68 -19.76
CA SER A 32 17.33 -19.22 -18.45
C SER A 32 18.50 -19.72 -17.61
N ARG A 33 19.46 -20.42 -18.24
CA ARG A 33 20.65 -20.94 -17.56
C ARG A 33 21.58 -19.83 -17.09
N GLU A 34 21.75 -18.79 -17.91
CA GLU A 34 22.54 -17.62 -17.53
C GLU A 34 21.95 -16.85 -16.34
N LEU A 35 20.65 -16.98 -16.11
CA LEU A 35 19.96 -16.41 -14.95
C LEU A 35 19.93 -17.35 -13.74
N GLY A 36 20.58 -18.53 -13.83
CA GLY A 36 20.54 -19.56 -12.78
C GLY A 36 19.14 -20.16 -12.56
N LYS A 37 18.26 -20.11 -13.56
CA LYS A 37 16.89 -20.64 -13.49
C LYS A 37 16.75 -21.92 -14.33
N GLY A 38 15.66 -22.66 -14.11
CA GLY A 38 15.36 -23.87 -14.87
C GLY A 38 15.14 -23.57 -16.36
N ASP A 39 15.47 -24.53 -17.23
CA ASP A 39 15.46 -24.40 -18.71
C ASP A 39 14.15 -23.85 -19.31
N ALA A 40 13.02 -23.99 -18.62
CA ALA A 40 11.70 -23.53 -19.06
C ALA A 40 11.36 -22.10 -18.61
N TYR A 41 12.15 -21.47 -17.73
CA TYR A 41 11.77 -20.23 -17.02
C TYR A 41 11.44 -19.07 -17.97
N ILE A 42 12.35 -18.76 -18.90
CA ILE A 42 12.09 -17.70 -19.91
C ILE A 42 10.90 -18.05 -20.78
N SER A 43 10.73 -19.32 -21.15
CA SER A 43 9.58 -19.74 -21.95
C SER A 43 8.26 -19.58 -21.19
N GLN A 44 8.24 -19.75 -19.87
CA GLN A 44 7.06 -19.51 -19.05
C GLN A 44 6.71 -18.01 -18.99
N ILE A 45 7.71 -17.13 -18.89
CA ILE A 45 7.49 -15.67 -18.95
C ILE A 45 6.97 -15.25 -20.33
N GLU A 46 7.62 -15.71 -21.41
CA GLU A 46 7.24 -15.36 -22.80
C GLU A 46 5.83 -15.80 -23.21
N ASN A 47 5.24 -16.76 -22.48
CA ASN A 47 3.90 -17.28 -22.75
C ASN A 47 2.91 -16.94 -21.64
N ASN A 48 3.22 -15.96 -20.77
CA ASN A 48 2.36 -15.51 -19.67
C ASN A 48 1.90 -16.67 -18.75
N ARG A 49 2.77 -17.65 -18.53
CA ARG A 49 2.56 -18.78 -17.59
C ARG A 49 3.25 -18.57 -16.25
N ASN A 50 4.21 -17.65 -16.19
CA ASN A 50 4.78 -17.16 -14.95
C ASN A 50 4.29 -15.72 -14.76
N ASN A 51 3.33 -15.53 -13.86
CA ASN A 51 2.53 -14.30 -13.79
C ASN A 51 3.15 -13.22 -12.89
N LYS A 52 4.23 -13.52 -12.17
CA LYS A 52 4.91 -12.58 -11.26
C LYS A 52 6.43 -12.83 -11.18
N PRO A 53 7.18 -12.66 -12.28
CA PRO A 53 8.64 -12.56 -12.20
C PRO A 53 9.05 -11.36 -11.34
N ASP A 54 10.09 -11.55 -10.54
CA ASP A 54 10.64 -10.51 -9.66
C ASP A 54 11.33 -9.39 -10.46
N PHE A 55 11.34 -8.17 -9.91
CA PHE A 55 11.94 -6.99 -10.54
C PHE A 55 13.41 -7.25 -10.90
N ASP A 56 14.21 -7.75 -9.96
CA ASP A 56 15.63 -8.02 -10.15
C ASP A 56 15.89 -9.03 -11.29
N ILE A 57 15.01 -10.01 -11.42
CA ILE A 57 15.08 -11.01 -12.49
C ILE A 57 14.74 -10.38 -13.84
N LEU A 58 13.72 -9.53 -13.90
CA LEU A 58 13.36 -8.82 -15.13
C LEU A 58 14.44 -7.82 -15.54
N TYR A 59 15.04 -7.13 -14.58
CA TYR A 59 16.17 -6.24 -14.79
C TYR A 59 17.34 -6.99 -15.43
N SER A 60 17.73 -8.12 -14.83
CA SER A 60 18.78 -9.00 -15.35
C SER A 60 18.47 -9.54 -16.74
N ILE A 61 17.19 -9.81 -17.04
CA ILE A 61 16.75 -10.20 -18.40
C ILE A 61 16.99 -9.05 -19.37
N PHE A 62 16.57 -7.83 -19.03
CA PHE A 62 16.66 -6.66 -19.90
C PHE A 62 18.12 -6.27 -20.19
N GLU A 63 18.98 -6.34 -19.16
CA GLU A 63 20.42 -6.16 -19.29
C GLU A 63 21.02 -7.17 -20.29
N LYS A 64 20.72 -8.46 -20.13
CA LYS A 64 21.18 -9.52 -21.05
C LYS A 64 20.63 -9.41 -22.46
N LEU A 65 19.49 -8.75 -22.64
CA LEU A 65 18.92 -8.44 -23.95
C LEU A 65 19.56 -7.22 -24.62
N GLY A 66 20.50 -6.55 -23.93
CA GLY A 66 21.24 -5.39 -24.41
C GLY A 66 20.41 -4.12 -24.39
N ILE A 67 19.45 -4.01 -23.47
CA ILE A 67 18.74 -2.76 -23.21
C ILE A 67 19.67 -1.87 -22.41
N ASP A 68 19.71 -0.60 -22.79
CA ASP A 68 20.49 0.43 -22.11
C ASP A 68 20.06 0.54 -20.64
N GLU A 69 21.01 0.45 -19.72
CA GLU A 69 20.81 0.43 -18.27
C GLU A 69 19.94 1.60 -17.80
N GLU A 70 20.16 2.79 -18.37
CA GLU A 70 19.41 4.01 -18.07
C GLU A 70 17.91 3.92 -18.44
N ARG A 71 17.52 2.92 -19.24
CA ARG A 71 16.15 2.73 -19.75
C ARG A 71 15.44 1.54 -19.16
N ILE A 72 16.17 0.64 -18.49
CA ILE A 72 15.60 -0.63 -18.01
C ILE A 72 14.47 -0.35 -17.02
N GLU A 73 14.71 0.50 -16.02
CA GLU A 73 13.71 0.82 -15.01
C GLU A 73 12.45 1.43 -15.62
N ASP A 74 12.59 2.43 -16.51
CA ASP A 74 11.46 3.08 -17.16
C ASP A 74 10.62 2.11 -18.01
N TYR A 75 11.28 1.15 -18.68
CA TYR A 75 10.59 0.14 -19.46
C TYR A 75 9.88 -0.88 -18.56
N LEU A 76 10.51 -1.29 -17.46
CA LEU A 76 9.88 -2.16 -16.46
C LEU A 76 8.68 -1.48 -15.80
N GLU A 77 8.77 -0.18 -15.49
CA GLU A 77 7.67 0.63 -14.96
C GLU A 77 6.49 0.65 -15.94
N SER A 78 6.77 0.76 -17.25
CA SER A 78 5.74 0.71 -18.31
C SER A 78 4.98 -0.64 -18.34
N PHE A 79 5.57 -1.71 -17.79
CA PHE A 79 4.93 -3.02 -17.61
C PHE A 79 4.38 -3.26 -16.20
N GLY A 80 4.41 -2.25 -15.32
CA GLY A 80 3.91 -2.34 -13.94
C GLY A 80 4.89 -2.92 -12.93
N TYR A 81 6.20 -2.94 -13.22
CA TYR A 81 7.25 -3.38 -12.30
C TYR A 81 8.07 -2.18 -11.84
N ILE A 82 8.02 -1.88 -10.55
CA ILE A 82 8.71 -0.74 -9.94
C ILE A 82 9.83 -1.29 -9.04
N SER A 83 11.01 -0.66 -9.05
CA SER A 83 12.08 -1.04 -8.13
C SER A 83 11.71 -0.65 -6.70
N PRO A 84 12.15 -1.39 -5.66
CA PRO A 84 11.91 -1.01 -4.27
C PRO A 84 12.38 0.41 -3.94
N GLU A 85 13.52 0.82 -4.49
CA GLU A 85 14.06 2.18 -4.32
C GLU A 85 13.15 3.24 -4.96
N ARG A 86 12.61 2.96 -6.15
CA ARG A 86 11.71 3.88 -6.83
C ARG A 86 10.34 3.96 -6.16
N GLU A 87 9.85 2.85 -5.65
CA GLU A 87 8.64 2.79 -4.83
C GLU A 87 8.82 3.64 -3.56
N GLU A 88 9.96 3.50 -2.87
CA GLU A 88 10.31 4.33 -1.71
C GLU A 88 10.41 5.82 -2.08
N GLN A 89 11.04 6.17 -3.21
CA GLN A 89 11.09 7.55 -3.70
C GLN A 89 9.71 8.13 -4.02
N LEU A 90 8.81 7.34 -4.63
CA LEU A 90 7.43 7.75 -4.91
C LEU A 90 6.66 7.98 -3.60
N ILE A 91 6.83 7.08 -2.62
CA ILE A 91 6.27 7.23 -1.27
C ILE A 91 6.78 8.52 -0.63
N GLN A 92 8.09 8.80 -0.68
CA GLN A 92 8.68 10.01 -0.09
C GLN A 92 8.22 11.28 -0.80
N GLN A 93 8.09 11.26 -2.13
CA GLN A 93 7.56 12.40 -2.89
C GLN A 93 6.09 12.65 -2.61
N GLU A 94 5.31 11.58 -2.43
CA GLU A 94 3.92 11.67 -2.05
C GLU A 94 3.76 12.19 -0.62
N LEU A 95 4.54 11.68 0.34
CA LEU A 95 4.61 12.21 1.70
C LEU A 95 4.96 13.71 1.72
N LYS A 96 5.90 14.15 0.89
CA LYS A 96 6.23 15.57 0.71
C LYS A 96 5.10 16.42 0.14
N LYS A 97 4.28 15.88 -0.77
CA LYS A 97 3.06 16.59 -1.23
C LYS A 97 2.05 16.78 -0.10
N TYR A 98 2.09 15.93 0.91
CA TYR A 98 1.30 16.05 2.12
C TYR A 98 2.07 16.72 3.28
N GLU A 99 3.31 17.20 3.12
CA GLU A 99 4.00 18.05 4.09
C GLU A 99 3.44 19.47 4.06
N VAL A 100 2.15 19.59 4.38
CA VAL A 100 1.56 20.83 4.88
C VAL A 100 2.23 21.11 6.23
N THR A 101 2.93 22.24 6.36
CA THR A 101 3.54 22.64 7.63
C THR A 101 2.49 22.71 8.74
N ASP A 102 2.88 22.54 10.00
CA ASP A 102 1.93 22.67 11.13
C ASP A 102 1.19 24.02 11.10
N GLU A 103 1.84 25.07 10.60
CA GLU A 103 1.28 26.41 10.42
C GLU A 103 0.25 26.47 9.27
N GLU A 104 0.52 25.85 8.12
CA GLU A 104 -0.44 25.75 7.01
C GLU A 104 -1.62 24.83 7.36
N TYR A 105 -1.41 23.81 8.19
CA TYR A 105 -2.46 22.93 8.68
C TYR A 105 -3.33 23.64 9.73
N GLN A 106 -2.74 24.45 10.61
CA GLN A 106 -3.52 25.31 11.50
C GLN A 106 -4.27 26.39 10.74
N GLN A 107 -3.68 26.99 9.70
CA GLN A 107 -4.40 27.91 8.82
C GLN A 107 -5.55 27.21 8.07
N TYR A 108 -5.36 25.96 7.63
CA TYR A 108 -6.43 25.15 7.05
C TYR A 108 -7.54 24.89 8.08
N LEU A 109 -7.22 24.45 9.29
CA LEU A 109 -8.19 24.21 10.36
C LEU A 109 -8.92 25.48 10.82
N ASP A 110 -8.20 26.61 10.90
CA ASP A 110 -8.78 27.89 11.26
C ASP A 110 -9.61 28.47 10.11
N SER A 111 -9.21 28.27 8.85
CA SER A 111 -10.02 28.59 7.68
C SER A 111 -11.26 27.69 7.58
N GLU A 112 -11.17 26.40 7.91
CA GLU A 112 -12.33 25.51 8.02
C GLU A 112 -13.27 25.96 9.14
N LYS A 113 -12.74 26.36 10.30
CA LYS A 113 -13.55 26.91 11.40
C LYS A 113 -14.20 28.23 10.99
N GLN A 114 -13.49 29.12 10.29
CA GLN A 114 -14.05 30.38 9.80
C GLN A 114 -15.10 30.15 8.72
N VAL A 115 -14.86 29.26 7.76
CA VAL A 115 -15.86 28.87 6.74
C VAL A 115 -17.08 28.20 7.39
N ARG A 116 -16.92 27.37 8.45
CA ARG A 116 -18.03 26.82 9.22
C ARG A 116 -18.84 27.87 9.99
N VAL A 117 -18.22 28.99 10.37
CA VAL A 117 -18.86 30.08 11.13
C VAL A 117 -19.51 31.10 10.19
N ASP A 118 -18.86 31.45 9.09
CA ASP A 118 -19.29 32.47 8.13
C ASP A 118 -20.20 31.91 7.02
N HIS A 119 -20.01 30.64 6.64
CA HIS A 119 -20.76 29.92 5.60
C HIS A 119 -21.13 28.49 6.04
N PRO A 120 -21.97 28.32 7.08
CA PRO A 120 -22.43 27.00 7.54
C PRO A 120 -23.12 26.18 6.44
N GLU A 121 -23.59 26.84 5.39
CA GLU A 121 -24.20 26.31 4.17
C GLU A 121 -23.20 25.52 3.27
N GLU A 122 -21.89 25.76 3.38
CA GLU A 122 -20.86 25.12 2.52
C GLU A 122 -20.33 23.80 3.10
N PHE A 123 -20.35 23.63 4.42
CA PHE A 123 -20.07 22.35 5.09
C PHE A 123 -21.29 21.42 5.14
N LEU A 124 -22.47 21.98 4.89
CA LEU A 124 -23.71 21.28 4.60
C LEU A 124 -24.23 21.69 3.21
N ASN A 125 -23.38 21.65 2.18
CA ASN A 125 -23.89 21.48 0.82
C ASN A 125 -24.17 20.00 0.54
N SER A 126 -24.94 19.41 1.46
CA SER A 126 -25.83 18.27 1.31
C SER A 126 -27.00 18.61 0.40
N ASN A 127 -26.76 19.29 -0.72
CA ASN A 127 -27.72 19.35 -1.82
C ASN A 127 -27.48 18.22 -2.82
N ASP A 128 -26.38 17.48 -2.69
CA ASP A 128 -26.35 16.12 -3.19
C ASP A 128 -27.02 15.22 -2.14
N GLN A 129 -28.35 15.27 -2.16
CA GLN A 129 -29.21 14.43 -1.32
C GLN A 129 -28.77 12.95 -1.40
N LEU A 130 -28.26 12.54 -2.57
CA LEU A 130 -27.69 11.23 -2.82
C LEU A 130 -26.44 10.94 -1.97
N ILE A 131 -25.47 11.86 -1.89
CA ILE A 131 -24.27 11.65 -1.06
C ILE A 131 -24.65 11.56 0.42
N THR A 132 -25.59 12.38 0.86
CA THR A 132 -26.06 12.37 2.26
C THR A 132 -26.80 11.07 2.59
N GLU A 133 -27.65 10.59 1.69
CA GLU A 133 -28.34 9.30 1.81
C GLU A 133 -27.36 8.13 1.82
N ILE A 134 -26.36 8.13 0.92
CA ILE A 134 -25.32 7.11 0.83
C ILE A 134 -24.46 7.06 2.10
N ILE A 135 -23.96 8.21 2.57
CA ILE A 135 -23.16 8.28 3.80
C ILE A 135 -24.02 7.86 5.00
N GLY A 136 -25.27 8.31 5.06
CA GLY A 136 -26.22 7.93 6.10
C GLY A 136 -26.45 6.41 6.15
N GLU A 137 -26.58 5.76 4.99
CA GLU A 137 -26.72 4.31 4.91
C GLU A 137 -25.46 3.58 5.37
N TYR A 138 -24.26 4.03 4.96
CA TYR A 138 -23.01 3.46 5.44
C TYR A 138 -22.85 3.60 6.96
N LEU A 139 -23.12 4.78 7.52
CA LEU A 139 -23.06 5.00 8.96
C LEU A 139 -24.06 4.13 9.72
N LYS A 140 -25.26 3.91 9.18
CA LYS A 140 -26.25 3.00 9.76
C LYS A 140 -25.74 1.56 9.78
N ASN A 141 -25.15 1.09 8.68
CA ASN A 141 -24.61 -0.26 8.58
C ASN A 141 -23.40 -0.47 9.50
N ILE A 142 -22.49 0.51 9.56
CA ILE A 142 -21.35 0.53 10.47
C ILE A 142 -21.84 0.48 11.92
N THR A 143 -22.78 1.35 12.29
CA THR A 143 -23.31 1.41 13.67
C THR A 143 -23.93 0.08 14.08
N SER A 144 -24.75 -0.51 13.21
CA SER A 144 -25.41 -1.80 13.46
C SER A 144 -24.38 -2.93 13.63
N THR A 145 -23.30 -2.91 12.83
CA THR A 145 -22.21 -3.89 12.89
C THR A 145 -21.38 -3.72 14.16
N LEU A 146 -21.00 -2.50 14.52
CA LEU A 146 -20.25 -2.24 15.74
C LEU A 146 -21.07 -2.60 16.99
N GLN A 147 -22.38 -2.33 16.99
CA GLN A 147 -23.27 -2.76 18.06
C GLN A 147 -23.27 -4.29 18.20
N SER A 148 -23.44 -5.05 17.11
CA SER A 148 -23.43 -6.52 17.18
C SER A 148 -22.10 -7.07 17.66
N LEU A 149 -20.97 -6.52 17.18
CA LEU A 149 -19.63 -6.88 17.64
C LEU A 149 -19.44 -6.56 19.13
N SER A 150 -19.97 -5.43 19.61
CA SER A 150 -19.84 -5.02 21.02
C SER A 150 -20.43 -6.03 22.02
N TYR A 151 -21.46 -6.78 21.59
CA TYR A 151 -22.14 -7.80 22.39
C TYR A 151 -21.49 -9.19 22.31
N ASP A 152 -20.31 -9.32 21.70
CA ASP A 152 -19.58 -10.58 21.69
C ASP A 152 -19.35 -11.11 23.12
N LYS A 153 -19.57 -12.42 23.30
CA LYS A 153 -19.58 -13.09 24.61
C LYS A 153 -18.22 -13.07 25.31
N SER A 154 -17.12 -12.89 24.56
CA SER A 154 -15.78 -12.85 25.15
C SER A 154 -15.44 -11.47 25.74
N GLY A 155 -16.26 -10.45 25.50
CA GLY A 155 -15.96 -9.06 25.86
C GLY A 155 -14.86 -8.41 25.01
N LYS A 156 -14.15 -9.17 24.17
CA LYS A 156 -13.15 -8.64 23.22
C LYS A 156 -13.79 -7.70 22.20
N GLY A 157 -15.03 -7.98 21.81
CA GLY A 157 -15.79 -7.12 20.90
C GLY A 157 -16.02 -5.70 21.43
N PHE A 158 -16.32 -5.56 22.72
CA PHE A 158 -16.44 -4.24 23.36
C PHE A 158 -15.12 -3.45 23.32
N ASN A 159 -14.00 -4.11 23.66
CA ASN A 159 -12.68 -3.50 23.60
C ASN A 159 -12.30 -3.09 22.17
N MET A 160 -12.67 -3.91 21.17
CA MET A 160 -12.46 -3.59 19.77
C MET A 160 -13.21 -2.31 19.37
N VAL A 161 -14.49 -2.19 19.72
CA VAL A 161 -15.29 -0.98 19.41
C VAL A 161 -14.71 0.26 20.08
N LYS A 162 -14.30 0.17 21.35
CA LYS A 162 -13.63 1.27 22.07
C LYS A 162 -12.31 1.68 21.39
N ASN A 163 -11.52 0.70 20.93
CA ASN A 163 -10.26 1.00 20.24
C ASN A 163 -10.52 1.66 18.89
N ILE A 164 -11.54 1.24 18.15
CA ILE A 164 -11.96 1.90 16.90
C ILE A 164 -12.34 3.35 17.18
N GLU A 165 -13.21 3.62 18.17
CA GLU A 165 -13.58 4.99 18.57
C GLU A 165 -12.34 5.84 18.90
N THR A 166 -11.41 5.28 19.69
CA THR A 166 -10.18 5.96 20.08
C THR A 166 -9.33 6.28 18.85
N THR A 167 -9.09 5.31 17.97
CA THR A 167 -8.33 5.53 16.71
C THR A 167 -9.00 6.56 15.81
N LEU A 168 -10.31 6.49 15.61
CA LEU A 168 -11.06 7.47 14.81
C LEU A 168 -10.94 8.89 15.40
N THR A 169 -11.00 9.01 16.72
CA THR A 169 -10.84 10.29 17.44
C THR A 169 -9.42 10.82 17.32
N ASP A 170 -8.41 9.96 17.49
CA ASP A 170 -7.00 10.35 17.44
C ASP A 170 -6.56 10.76 16.03
N MET A 171 -7.11 10.13 14.98
CA MET A 171 -6.86 10.52 13.59
C MET A 171 -7.24 11.96 13.30
N GLN A 172 -8.19 12.55 14.02
CA GLN A 172 -8.55 13.96 13.85
C GLN A 172 -7.41 14.92 14.24
N LYS A 173 -6.46 14.44 15.07
CA LYS A 173 -5.36 15.24 15.63
C LYS A 173 -3.98 14.69 15.24
N ASN A 174 -3.92 13.47 14.72
CA ASN A 174 -2.70 12.77 14.33
C ASN A 174 -2.75 12.40 12.84
N LYS A 175 -2.08 13.21 12.03
CA LYS A 175 -2.02 13.08 10.57
C LYS A 175 -1.34 11.79 10.10
N HIS A 176 -0.26 11.38 10.75
CA HIS A 176 0.43 10.15 10.40
C HIS A 176 -0.47 8.93 10.63
N LEU A 177 -1.24 8.94 11.73
CA LEU A 177 -2.24 7.91 12.00
C LEU A 177 -3.37 7.92 10.95
N PHE A 178 -3.85 9.09 10.55
CA PHE A 178 -4.86 9.22 9.48
C PHE A 178 -4.38 8.58 8.16
N ILE A 179 -3.18 8.94 7.69
CA ILE A 179 -2.62 8.39 6.44
C ILE A 179 -2.41 6.88 6.54
N PHE A 180 -1.90 6.40 7.68
CA PHE A 180 -1.70 4.98 7.91
C PHE A 180 -3.02 4.19 7.79
N ILE A 181 -4.07 4.65 8.47
CA ILE A 181 -5.38 3.99 8.46
C ILE A 181 -6.05 4.08 7.09
N GLN A 182 -5.95 5.23 6.40
CA GLN A 182 -6.44 5.38 5.03
C GLN A 182 -5.78 4.34 4.10
N ARG A 183 -4.44 4.27 4.09
CA ARG A 183 -3.72 3.30 3.24
C ARG A 183 -4.03 1.85 3.61
N LEU A 184 -4.27 1.56 4.89
CA LEU A 184 -4.67 0.23 5.33
C LEU A 184 -6.05 -0.16 4.76
N PHE A 185 -7.02 0.75 4.78
CA PHE A 185 -8.40 0.51 4.32
C PHE A 185 -8.64 0.76 2.84
N ASP A 186 -7.74 1.43 2.12
CA ASP A 186 -7.76 1.52 0.65
C ASP A 186 -7.60 0.12 -0.01
N ASN A 187 -7.11 -0.84 0.76
CA ASN A 187 -6.95 -2.22 0.33
C ASN A 187 -8.10 -3.09 0.84
N ASN A 188 -8.59 -4.01 0.01
CA ASN A 188 -9.54 -5.02 0.46
C ASN A 188 -8.81 -6.09 1.32
N LEU A 189 -8.88 -5.92 2.64
CA LEU A 189 -8.21 -6.80 3.61
C LEU A 189 -8.72 -8.26 3.57
N ASP A 190 -9.93 -8.51 3.04
CA ASP A 190 -10.48 -9.86 2.88
C ASP A 190 -9.71 -10.71 1.86
N LEU A 191 -8.85 -10.09 1.04
CA LEU A 191 -7.96 -10.80 0.11
C LEU A 191 -6.77 -11.47 0.81
N LEU A 192 -6.51 -11.17 2.09
CA LEU A 192 -5.48 -11.83 2.87
C LEU A 192 -5.97 -13.21 3.31
N ASP A 193 -5.16 -14.25 3.07
CA ASP A 193 -5.37 -15.53 3.74
C ASP A 193 -4.98 -15.44 5.23
N GLU A 194 -5.33 -16.44 6.03
CA GLU A 194 -5.03 -16.44 7.47
C GLU A 194 -3.54 -16.21 7.75
N LYS A 195 -2.67 -16.78 6.91
CA LYS A 195 -1.21 -16.59 7.01
C LYS A 195 -0.82 -15.13 6.77
N GLY A 196 -1.40 -14.48 5.78
CA GLY A 196 -1.22 -13.05 5.49
C GLY A 196 -1.69 -12.17 6.66
N MET A 197 -2.86 -12.46 7.22
CA MET A 197 -3.39 -11.73 8.38
C MET A 197 -2.48 -11.87 9.60
N VAL A 198 -2.02 -13.09 9.93
CA VAL A 198 -1.07 -13.34 11.03
C VAL A 198 0.24 -12.58 10.80
N LYS A 199 0.75 -12.56 9.57
CA LYS A 199 1.98 -11.81 9.23
C LYS A 199 1.81 -10.32 9.51
N VAL A 200 0.71 -9.71 9.05
CA VAL A 200 0.44 -8.27 9.29
C VAL A 200 0.34 -7.96 10.78
N ILE A 201 -0.39 -8.79 11.55
CA ILE A 201 -0.52 -8.60 13.01
C ILE A 201 0.83 -8.71 13.70
N ASN A 202 1.65 -9.70 13.35
CA ASN A 202 2.96 -9.88 13.98
C ASN A 202 3.91 -8.72 13.66
N THR A 203 3.90 -8.21 12.42
CA THR A 203 4.68 -7.02 12.06
C THR A 203 4.22 -5.79 12.85
N LEU A 204 2.91 -5.62 13.07
CA LEU A 204 2.41 -4.55 13.96
C LEU A 204 2.91 -4.73 15.39
N TYR A 205 2.89 -5.95 15.93
CA TYR A 205 3.39 -6.21 17.28
C TYR A 205 4.89 -5.95 17.41
N GLU A 206 5.69 -6.36 16.43
CA GLU A 206 7.13 -6.08 16.37
C GLU A 206 7.41 -4.58 16.42
N GLU A 207 6.75 -3.78 15.59
CA GLU A 207 6.96 -2.33 15.57
C GLU A 207 6.45 -1.64 16.84
N MET A 208 5.32 -2.08 17.39
CA MET A 208 4.82 -1.56 18.67
C MET A 208 5.79 -1.87 19.82
N ASN A 209 6.32 -3.10 19.88
CA ASN A 209 7.30 -3.49 20.89
C ASN A 209 8.58 -2.67 20.75
N ARG A 210 9.08 -2.47 19.53
CA ARG A 210 10.26 -1.64 19.25
C ARG A 210 10.07 -0.21 19.78
N VAL A 211 8.91 0.39 19.56
CA VAL A 211 8.60 1.75 20.05
C VAL A 211 8.46 1.78 21.57
N GLU A 212 7.82 0.78 22.17
CA GLU A 212 7.65 0.68 23.62
C GLU A 212 9.00 0.53 24.34
N GLU A 213 9.88 -0.34 23.84
CA GLU A 213 11.23 -0.54 24.36
C GLU A 213 12.08 0.74 24.29
N GLN A 214 11.92 1.54 23.24
CA GLN A 214 12.64 2.80 23.07
C GLN A 214 12.14 3.90 24.02
N ASN A 215 10.85 3.88 24.37
CA ASN A 215 10.20 4.96 25.13
C ASN A 215 10.03 4.64 26.62
N THR A 216 10.20 3.38 27.05
CA THR A 216 10.09 2.99 28.46
C THR A 216 11.31 3.48 29.24
N ALA A 217 11.19 4.63 29.90
CA ALA A 217 12.26 5.21 30.72
C ALA A 217 12.41 4.51 32.09
N TRP A 218 11.32 3.97 32.64
CA TRP A 218 11.29 3.26 33.93
C TRP A 218 10.19 2.19 33.94
N GLY A 219 10.53 0.98 34.41
CA GLY A 219 9.64 -0.19 34.41
C GLY A 219 9.98 -1.21 33.32
N GLU A 220 9.27 -2.35 33.30
CA GLU A 220 9.39 -3.33 32.20
C GLU A 220 8.43 -2.92 31.06
N PRO A 221 8.89 -2.91 29.79
CA PRO A 221 8.06 -2.56 28.65
C PRO A 221 6.93 -3.57 28.48
N THR A 222 5.75 -3.10 28.06
CA THR A 222 4.60 -3.99 27.82
C THR A 222 4.73 -4.65 26.46
N ILE A 223 5.27 -5.87 26.43
CA ILE A 223 5.55 -6.61 25.20
C ILE A 223 4.32 -7.40 24.71
N LYS A 224 3.97 -7.22 23.44
CA LYS A 224 2.97 -8.03 22.72
C LYS A 224 3.63 -9.29 22.14
N ASN A 225 3.06 -10.44 22.43
CA ASN A 225 3.55 -11.72 21.91
C ASN A 225 3.04 -11.98 20.49
N GLN A 226 3.92 -12.50 19.64
CA GLN A 226 3.53 -12.97 18.31
C GLN A 226 2.53 -14.12 18.38
N ILE A 227 1.61 -14.14 17.42
CA ILE A 227 0.59 -15.17 17.26
C ILE A 227 0.93 -16.10 16.09
N LYS A 228 0.49 -17.36 16.19
CA LYS A 228 0.70 -18.38 15.14
C LYS A 228 -0.54 -18.62 14.29
N GLU A 229 -1.71 -18.34 14.85
CA GLU A 229 -3.04 -18.48 14.24
C GLU A 229 -3.99 -17.46 14.89
N LEU A 230 -5.15 -17.20 14.27
CA LEU A 230 -6.11 -16.19 14.75
C LEU A 230 -7.05 -16.69 15.87
N LYS A 231 -6.87 -17.92 16.35
CA LYS A 231 -7.75 -18.61 17.31
C LYS A 231 -7.51 -18.22 18.77
#